data_AF-A0A658K5Y7-F1
#
_entry.id   AF-A0A658K5Y7-F1
#
_cell.length_a   1.000
_cell.length_b   1.000
_cell.length_c   1.000
_cell.angle_alpha   90.00
_cell.angle_beta   90.00
_cell.angle_gamma   90.00
#
_symmetry.space_group_name_H-M   'P 1'
#
loop_
_entity.id
_entity.type
_entity.pdbx_description
1 polymer ?
#
loop_
_entity_poly.entity_id
_entity_poly.type
_entity_poly.pdbx_seq_one_letter_code
_entity_poly.pdbx_strand_id
1 'polypeptide(L)'
;GVSAVIPNLLSYPDSMVVNDPKFENWDITSGFRASAGHKVYRFSPERLETHRWNPVSAISRDPLYRLGDIRTLARVLFVSDNPKNQEWYNKAGNVFSSILLYLMETPAMP
;
A
#
# COMPACT_ATOMS: atom_id res chain seq x y z
N GLY A 1 -17.04 -2.58 14.67
CA GLY A 1 -17.17 -1.52 13.65
C GLY A 1 -18.21 -0.49 14.05
N VAL A 2 -19.43 -0.94 14.30
CA VAL A 2 -20.64 -0.09 14.39
C VAL A 2 -20.59 1.03 15.42
N SER A 3 -20.01 0.84 16.60
CA SER A 3 -20.07 1.83 17.69
C SER A 3 -19.02 2.94 17.64
N ALA A 4 -17.98 2.81 16.81
CA ALA A 4 -16.87 3.79 16.79
C ALA A 4 -16.36 4.10 15.37
N VAL A 5 -16.22 3.09 14.51
CA VAL A 5 -15.62 3.27 13.18
C VAL A 5 -16.62 3.92 12.23
N ILE A 6 -17.85 3.38 12.15
CA ILE A 6 -18.89 3.90 11.25
C ILE A 6 -19.26 5.36 11.59
N PRO A 7 -19.53 5.73 12.87
CA PRO A 7 -19.80 7.13 13.22
C PRO A 7 -18.65 8.07 12.83
N ASN A 8 -17.39 7.67 13.02
CA ASN A 8 -16.24 8.47 12.58
C ASN A 8 -16.17 8.60 11.06
N LEU A 9 -16.44 7.54 10.30
CA LEU A 9 -16.46 7.60 8.84
C LEU A 9 -17.58 8.49 8.29
N LEU A 10 -18.64 8.71 9.06
CA LEU A 10 -19.77 9.58 8.68
C LEU A 10 -19.62 11.02 9.20
N SER A 11 -18.68 11.31 10.09
CA SER A 11 -18.56 12.63 10.73
C SER A 11 -17.19 13.29 10.59
N TYR A 12 -16.12 12.50 10.46
CA TYR A 12 -14.77 13.04 10.35
C TYR A 12 -14.56 13.68 8.96
N PRO A 13 -14.20 14.97 8.90
CA PRO A 13 -14.24 15.76 7.66
C PRO A 13 -13.01 15.52 6.77
N ASP A 14 -11.93 14.96 7.30
CA ASP A 14 -10.67 14.82 6.57
C ASP A 14 -10.45 13.40 6.02
N SER A 15 -9.28 13.19 5.42
CA SER A 15 -8.88 11.92 4.81
C SER A 15 -8.69 10.82 5.87
N MET A 16 -9.05 9.59 5.50
CA MET A 16 -8.95 8.42 6.37
C MET A 16 -8.45 7.21 5.59
N VAL A 17 -7.68 6.34 6.27
CA VAL A 17 -7.31 5.01 5.81
C VAL A 17 -7.93 3.99 6.75
N VAL A 18 -8.69 3.04 6.20
CA VAL A 18 -9.49 2.10 6.99
C VAL A 18 -9.10 0.68 6.61
N ASN A 19 -8.70 -0.11 7.60
CA ASN A 19 -8.60 -1.56 7.45
C ASN A 19 -9.99 -2.17 7.67
N ASP A 20 -10.60 -2.71 6.61
CA ASP A 20 -11.98 -3.19 6.60
C ASP A 20 -12.07 -4.66 6.15
N PRO A 21 -11.66 -5.63 6.99
CA PRO A 21 -11.67 -7.05 6.63
C PRO A 21 -13.08 -7.63 6.47
N LYS A 22 -14.13 -6.92 6.91
CA LYS A 22 -15.53 -7.36 6.83
C LYS A 22 -16.35 -6.66 5.75
N PHE A 23 -15.80 -5.64 5.12
CA PHE A 23 -16.48 -4.77 4.14
C PHE A 23 -17.67 -3.93 4.66
N GLU A 24 -18.04 -4.06 5.94
CA GLU A 24 -19.13 -3.30 6.56
C GLU A 24 -18.90 -1.78 6.47
N ASN A 25 -17.66 -1.32 6.64
CA ASN A 25 -17.36 0.11 6.61
C ASN A 25 -17.51 0.65 5.19
N TRP A 26 -16.98 -0.06 4.18
CA TRP A 26 -17.13 0.30 2.78
C TRP A 26 -18.60 0.35 2.37
N ASP A 27 -19.35 -0.72 2.62
CA ASP A 27 -20.73 -0.86 2.15
C ASP A 27 -21.67 0.19 2.77
N ILE A 28 -21.46 0.53 4.05
CA ILE A 28 -22.32 1.48 4.76
C ILE A 28 -21.94 2.94 4.48
N THR A 29 -20.64 3.25 4.37
CA THR A 29 -20.18 4.66 4.47
C THR A 29 -19.61 5.23 3.18
N SER A 30 -19.20 4.40 2.21
CA SER A 30 -18.52 4.89 0.99
C SER A 30 -19.38 5.85 0.18
N GLY A 31 -20.67 5.55 0.01
CA GLY A 31 -21.62 6.39 -0.70
C GLY A 31 -21.83 7.75 -0.03
N PHE A 32 -21.97 7.76 1.30
CA PHE A 32 -22.05 9.02 2.06
C PHE A 32 -20.80 9.86 1.88
N ARG A 33 -19.61 9.26 2.05
CA ARG A 33 -18.35 10.00 1.91
C ARG A 33 -18.15 10.54 0.50
N ALA A 34 -18.55 9.80 -0.53
CA ALA A 34 -18.54 10.29 -1.91
C ALA A 34 -19.51 11.47 -2.10
N SER A 35 -20.71 11.39 -1.52
CA SER A 35 -21.70 12.49 -1.57
C SER A 35 -21.23 13.75 -0.83
N ALA A 36 -20.40 13.60 0.19
CA ALA A 36 -19.73 14.69 0.89
C ALA A 36 -18.53 15.28 0.12
N GLY A 37 -18.25 14.80 -1.10
CA GLY A 37 -17.19 15.32 -1.98
C GLY A 37 -15.83 14.65 -1.83
N HIS A 38 -15.71 13.60 -1.01
CA HIS A 38 -14.45 12.86 -0.89
C HIS A 38 -14.20 11.95 -2.09
N LYS A 39 -12.93 11.77 -2.44
CA LYS A 39 -12.50 10.66 -3.30
C LYS A 39 -12.45 9.39 -2.45
N VAL A 40 -13.15 8.34 -2.87
CA VAL A 40 -13.33 7.12 -2.10
C VAL A 40 -12.81 5.93 -2.90
N TYR A 41 -11.79 5.24 -2.36
CA TYR A 41 -11.12 4.12 -3.02
C TYR A 41 -11.10 2.90 -2.10
N ARG A 42 -11.21 1.72 -2.71
CA ARG A 42 -11.07 0.41 -2.05
C ARG A 42 -10.00 -0.40 -2.75
N PHE A 43 -8.94 -0.74 -2.03
CA PHE A 43 -7.97 -1.75 -2.45
C PHE A 43 -8.26 -3.05 -1.69
N SER A 44 -8.71 -4.07 -2.43
CA SER A 44 -9.03 -5.41 -1.94
C SER A 44 -8.58 -6.39 -3.02
N PRO A 45 -7.27 -6.73 -3.08
CA PRO A 45 -6.69 -7.51 -4.18
C PRO A 45 -7.24 -8.94 -4.28
N GLU A 46 -7.96 -9.40 -3.26
CA GLU A 46 -8.63 -10.70 -3.25
C GLU A 46 -9.96 -10.71 -4.02
N ARG A 47 -10.51 -9.53 -4.39
CA ARG A 47 -11.77 -9.40 -5.13
C ARG A 47 -11.53 -8.82 -6.53
N LEU A 48 -12.31 -9.28 -7.51
CA LEU A 48 -12.26 -8.74 -8.88
C LEU A 48 -12.68 -7.27 -8.94
N GLU A 49 -13.67 -6.89 -8.13
CA GLU A 49 -14.11 -5.51 -7.99
C GLU A 49 -13.19 -4.80 -6.99
N THR A 50 -12.10 -4.22 -7.47
CA THR A 50 -11.21 -3.42 -6.62
C THR A 50 -10.61 -2.28 -7.41
N HIS A 51 -10.37 -1.16 -6.73
CA HIS A 51 -9.44 -0.18 -7.24
C HIS A 51 -8.03 -0.78 -7.24
N ARG A 52 -7.19 -0.32 -8.17
CA ARG A 52 -5.84 -0.82 -8.37
C ARG A 52 -4.84 0.12 -7.73
N TRP A 53 -3.80 -0.44 -7.14
CA TRP A 53 -2.68 0.30 -6.61
C TRP A 53 -1.38 -0.39 -7.01
N ASN A 54 -0.41 0.39 -7.47
CA ASN A 54 0.94 -0.09 -7.76
C ASN A 54 1.91 0.53 -6.75
N PRO A 55 2.44 -0.23 -5.78
CA PRO A 55 3.38 0.31 -4.79
C PRO A 55 4.69 0.81 -5.42
N VAL A 56 5.07 0.28 -6.59
CA VAL A 56 6.29 0.67 -7.30
C VAL A 56 6.14 2.04 -7.98
N SER A 57 4.91 2.50 -8.25
CA SER A 57 4.72 3.80 -8.91
C SER A 57 5.09 4.99 -8.03
N ALA A 58 5.26 4.78 -6.71
CA ALA A 58 5.68 5.82 -5.77
C ALA A 58 7.21 6.01 -5.70
N ILE A 59 7.99 5.10 -6.30
CA ILE A 59 9.45 5.15 -6.28
C ILE A 59 9.93 6.29 -7.18
N SER A 60 10.82 7.14 -6.66
CA SER A 60 11.40 8.23 -7.43
C SER A 60 12.16 7.72 -8.64
N ARG A 61 12.03 8.43 -9.77
CA ARG A 61 12.86 8.22 -10.96
C ARG A 61 14.17 9.01 -10.90
N ASP A 62 14.43 9.77 -9.85
CA ASP A 62 15.72 10.44 -9.68
C ASP A 62 16.76 9.43 -9.14
N PRO A 63 17.92 9.25 -9.81
CA PRO A 63 18.99 8.39 -9.32
C PRO A 63 19.44 8.70 -7.88
N LEU A 64 19.33 9.96 -7.44
CA LEU A 64 19.72 10.38 -6.09
C LEU A 64 18.82 9.78 -5.00
N TYR A 65 17.53 9.52 -5.32
CA TYR A 65 16.53 9.11 -4.34
C TYR A 65 16.05 7.66 -4.51
N ARG A 66 16.05 7.13 -5.75
CA ARG A 66 15.40 5.84 -6.08
C ARG A 66 15.87 4.66 -5.22
N LEU A 67 17.17 4.56 -4.93
CA LEU A 67 17.70 3.45 -4.13
C LEU A 67 17.18 3.49 -2.68
N GLY A 68 17.01 4.69 -2.13
CA GLY A 68 16.42 4.89 -0.81
C GLY A 68 14.96 4.46 -0.77
N ASP A 69 14.18 4.84 -1.77
CA ASP A 69 12.77 4.48 -1.89
C ASP A 69 12.60 2.96 -2.07
N ILE A 70 13.41 2.33 -2.94
CA ILE A 70 13.42 0.87 -3.15
C ILE A 70 13.72 0.14 -1.85
N ARG A 71 14.75 0.58 -1.10
CA ARG A 71 15.10 -0.02 0.20
C ARG A 71 14.01 0.17 1.23
N THR A 72 13.32 1.31 1.22
CA THR A 72 12.18 1.57 2.10
C THR A 72 11.03 0.61 1.80
N LEU A 73 10.68 0.43 0.52
CA LEU A 73 9.68 -0.56 0.10
C LEU A 73 10.08 -1.98 0.51
N ALA A 74 11.35 -2.37 0.28
CA ALA A 74 11.85 -3.69 0.67
C ALA A 74 11.67 -3.96 2.18
N ARG A 75 11.92 -2.97 3.05
CA ARG A 75 11.73 -3.12 4.51
C ARG A 75 10.27 -3.30 4.91
N VAL A 76 9.33 -2.76 4.15
CA VAL A 76 7.89 -2.96 4.39
C VAL A 76 7.45 -4.36 3.98
N LEU A 77 8.02 -4.91 2.91
CA LEU A 77 7.64 -6.21 2.35
C LEU A 77 8.31 -7.39 3.05
N PHE A 78 9.59 -7.27 3.40
CA PHE A 78 10.41 -8.35 3.95
C PHE A 78 10.62 -8.18 5.45
N VAL A 79 9.54 -8.34 6.21
CA VAL A 79 9.54 -8.27 7.68
C VAL A 79 9.52 -9.68 8.25
N SER A 80 10.44 -9.97 9.18
CA SER A 80 10.47 -11.25 9.88
C SER A 80 9.56 -11.21 11.11
N ASP A 81 8.72 -12.24 11.26
CA ASP A 81 7.95 -12.50 12.48
C ASP A 81 8.81 -13.10 13.61
N ASN A 82 9.97 -13.65 13.26
CA ASN A 82 10.93 -14.25 14.17
C ASN A 82 12.33 -13.63 13.98
N PRO A 83 12.96 -13.05 15.01
CA PRO A 83 14.30 -12.47 14.90
C PRO A 83 15.37 -13.43 14.36
N LYS A 84 15.24 -14.74 14.58
CA LYS A 84 16.18 -15.76 14.05
C LYS A 84 16.20 -15.80 12.52
N ASN A 85 15.09 -15.47 11.88
CA ASN A 85 14.95 -15.45 10.42
C ASN A 85 15.28 -14.08 9.81
N GLN A 86 15.59 -13.05 10.63
CA GLN A 86 15.76 -11.68 10.15
C GLN A 86 16.79 -11.57 9.02
N GLU A 87 17.88 -12.33 9.11
CA GLU A 87 18.93 -12.28 8.08
C GLU A 87 18.48 -12.86 6.73
N TRP A 88 17.58 -13.85 6.75
CA TRP A 88 16.96 -14.36 5.54
C TRP A 88 16.11 -13.29 4.85
N TYR A 89 15.27 -12.59 5.62
CA TYR A 89 14.45 -11.50 5.09
C TYR A 89 15.28 -10.31 4.61
N ASN A 90 16.37 -9.97 5.31
CA ASN A 90 17.31 -8.94 4.85
C ASN A 90 17.90 -9.30 3.47
N LYS A 91 18.35 -10.55 3.30
CA LYS A 91 18.89 -11.03 2.02
C LYS A 91 17.84 -11.03 0.92
N ALA A 92 16.61 -11.46 1.20
CA ALA A 92 15.49 -11.39 0.26
C ALA A 92 15.21 -9.95 -0.17
N GLY A 93 15.18 -9.01 0.78
CA GLY A 93 15.04 -7.57 0.50
C GLY A 93 16.17 -7.00 -0.36
N ASN A 94 17.41 -7.47 -0.18
CA ASN A 94 18.54 -7.07 -1.01
C ASN A 94 18.39 -7.57 -2.46
N VAL A 95 17.95 -8.82 -2.65
CA VAL A 95 17.69 -9.38 -3.99
C VAL A 95 16.56 -8.60 -4.68
N PHE A 96 15.43 -8.40 -3.99
CA PHE A 96 14.32 -7.59 -4.49
C PHE A 96 14.78 -6.20 -4.91
N SER A 97 15.54 -5.52 -4.05
CA SER A 97 16.05 -4.17 -4.33
C SER A 97 16.95 -4.14 -5.56
N SER A 98 17.79 -5.16 -5.72
CA SER A 98 18.71 -5.27 -6.86
C SER A 98 17.97 -5.48 -8.16
N ILE A 99 16.98 -6.37 -8.18
CA ILE A 99 16.14 -6.63 -9.37
C ILE A 99 15.37 -5.37 -9.76
N LEU A 100 14.74 -4.71 -8.78
CA LEU A 100 13.94 -3.52 -9.06
C LEU A 100 14.79 -2.36 -9.58
N LEU A 101 15.95 -2.11 -8.95
CA LEU A 101 16.89 -1.10 -9.44
C LEU A 101 17.39 -1.43 -10.85
N TYR A 102 17.74 -2.70 -11.10
CA TYR A 102 18.17 -3.15 -12.42
C TYR A 102 17.11 -2.83 -13.48
N LEU A 103 15.85 -3.23 -13.26
CA LEU A 103 14.74 -2.93 -14.18
C LEU A 103 14.56 -1.42 -14.41
N MET A 104 14.76 -0.59 -13.39
CA MET A 104 14.66 0.87 -13.50
C MET A 104 15.82 1.50 -14.29
N GLU A 105 17.03 0.92 -14.23
CA GLU A 105 18.19 1.38 -15.00
C GLU A 105 18.22 0.84 -16.43
N THR A 106 17.39 -0.17 -16.74
CA THR A 106 17.33 -0.81 -18.06
C THR A 106 15.97 -0.67 -18.73
N PRO A 107 15.46 0.56 -18.97
CA PRO A 107 14.13 0.79 -19.53
C PRO A 107 13.97 0.29 -20.98
N ALA A 108 15.07 -0.03 -21.66
CA ALA A 108 15.07 -0.59 -23.01
C ALA A 108 14.88 -2.11 -23.05
N MET A 109 14.94 -2.79 -21.90
CA MET A 109 14.63 -4.21 -21.80
C MET A 109 13.13 -4.40 -21.53
N PRO A 110 12.52 -5.50 -22.03
CA PRO A 110 11.09 -5.77 -21.87
C PRO A 110 10.66 -5.86 -20.40
#